data_AF-A0A651GY79-F1
#
_entry.id   AF-A0A651GY79-F1
#
_cell.length_a   1.000
_cell.length_b   1.000
_cell.length_c   1.000
_cell.angle_alpha   90.00
_cell.angle_beta   90.00
_cell.angle_gamma   90.00
#
_symmetry.space_group_name_H-M   'P 1'
#
loop_
_entity.id
_entity.type
_entity.pdbx_description
1 polymer ?
#
loop_
_entity_poly.entity_id
_entity_poly.type
_entity_poly.pdbx_seq_one_letter_code
_entity_poly.pdbx_strand_id
1 'polypeptide(L)'
;QQHDTYYVVAHFHYVLFGGALFGLIAGIYFWFPKVTGKLMSEKLGKVHFWTWLLGFNLTFGPMHLSGLLGQPRRTAVLPGELGATVELYNLLSSLGFVVLFGSALVFLYNLITSVKRGEAAGDDPWDARTLEWITPSPTPYENFHVIPTVTHRDEFWHRKYAEDEAGRAIPVPAGASEDHDAGAEHEEHIHMPDPSYWPLVQTVGFFPFGYGLVFGNFWLIGVGLAWLVIGMYGWIIEPVAEGDDDDPEDHAPSSGAPATATAH
;
A
#
# COMPACT_ATOMS: atom_id res chain seq x y z
N GLN A 1 -28.55 -9.44 24.93
CA GLN A 1 -28.29 -8.33 25.86
C GLN A 1 -27.39 -7.25 25.22
N GLN A 2 -26.31 -7.59 24.50
CA GLN A 2 -25.43 -6.60 23.85
C GLN A 2 -25.83 -6.18 22.42
N HIS A 3 -26.86 -6.78 21.83
CA HIS A 3 -27.30 -6.43 20.48
C HIS A 3 -27.78 -4.97 20.43
N ASP A 4 -27.45 -4.26 19.34
CA ASP A 4 -27.77 -2.83 19.14
C ASP A 4 -27.24 -1.87 20.22
N THR A 5 -26.26 -2.28 21.04
CA THR A 5 -25.58 -1.36 21.97
C THR A 5 -24.20 -0.96 21.43
N TYR A 6 -23.59 0.02 22.11
CA TYR A 6 -22.20 0.42 21.86
C TYR A 6 -21.19 -0.73 22.02
N TYR A 7 -21.57 -1.86 22.64
CA TYR A 7 -20.71 -3.03 22.76
C TYR A 7 -20.38 -3.63 21.38
N VAL A 8 -21.37 -3.75 20.49
CA VAL A 8 -21.16 -4.24 19.12
C VAL A 8 -20.30 -3.26 18.32
N VAL A 9 -20.51 -1.95 18.52
CA VAL A 9 -19.69 -0.90 17.90
C VAL A 9 -18.24 -1.05 18.34
N ALA A 10 -18.00 -1.18 19.64
CA ALA A 10 -16.67 -1.31 20.21
C ALA A 10 -15.97 -2.58 19.73
N HIS A 11 -16.64 -3.73 19.78
CA HIS A 11 -16.10 -5.01 19.31
C HIS A 11 -15.68 -4.95 17.84
N PHE A 12 -16.54 -4.42 16.97
CA PHE A 12 -16.23 -4.30 15.53
C PHE A 12 -15.02 -3.40 15.28
N HIS A 13 -14.91 -2.27 15.98
CA HIS A 13 -13.75 -1.40 15.84
C HIS A 13 -12.48 -2.06 16.40
N TYR A 14 -12.58 -2.88 17.45
CA TYR A 14 -11.40 -3.59 17.94
C TYR A 14 -10.82 -4.56 16.92
N VAL A 15 -11.66 -5.27 16.17
CA VAL A 15 -11.20 -6.23 15.16
C VAL A 15 -10.82 -5.56 13.84
N LEU A 16 -11.64 -4.62 13.34
CA LEU A 16 -11.38 -3.98 12.05
C LEU A 16 -10.32 -2.88 12.18
N PHE A 17 -10.49 -1.95 13.12
CA PHE A 17 -9.53 -0.88 13.33
C PHE A 17 -8.27 -1.43 13.99
N GLY A 18 -8.41 -2.13 15.11
CA GLY A 18 -7.27 -2.69 15.86
C GLY A 18 -6.52 -3.81 15.12
N GLY A 19 -7.17 -4.53 14.20
CA GLY A 19 -6.54 -5.53 13.35
C GLY A 19 -6.15 -4.97 11.99
N ALA A 20 -7.14 -4.78 11.10
CA ALA A 20 -6.89 -4.46 9.69
C ALA A 20 -6.20 -3.10 9.49
N LEU A 21 -6.63 -2.04 10.19
CA LEU A 21 -6.02 -0.72 10.01
C LEU A 21 -4.62 -0.62 10.62
N PHE A 22 -4.37 -1.25 11.77
CA PHE A 22 -3.00 -1.38 12.30
C PHE A 22 -2.11 -2.17 11.34
N GLY A 23 -2.62 -3.26 10.75
CA GLY A 23 -1.91 -4.03 9.73
C GLY A 23 -1.60 -3.21 8.48
N LEU A 24 -2.55 -2.39 8.01
CA LEU A 24 -2.34 -1.48 6.88
C LEU A 24 -1.24 -0.45 7.18
N ILE A 25 -1.30 0.19 8.36
CA ILE A 25 -0.28 1.17 8.78
C ILE A 25 1.09 0.49 8.90
N ALA A 26 1.15 -0.71 9.49
CA ALA A 26 2.39 -1.49 9.58
C ALA A 26 2.95 -1.81 8.19
N GLY A 27 2.08 -2.23 7.24
CA GLY A 27 2.45 -2.44 5.85
C GLY A 27 2.99 -1.17 5.18
N ILE A 28 2.39 -0.02 5.46
CA ILE A 28 2.92 1.27 4.96
C ILE A 28 4.33 1.49 5.50
N TYR A 29 4.58 1.40 6.82
CA TYR A 29 5.95 1.58 7.34
C TYR A 29 6.94 0.56 6.78
N PHE A 30 6.53 -0.69 6.61
CA PHE A 30 7.38 -1.77 6.13
C PHE A 30 7.75 -1.61 4.65
N TRP A 31 6.78 -1.37 3.77
CA TRP A 31 7.01 -1.25 2.31
C TRP A 31 7.20 0.18 1.81
N PHE A 32 7.11 1.20 2.66
CA PHE A 32 7.40 2.60 2.28
C PHE A 32 8.77 2.76 1.58
N PRO A 33 9.87 2.12 2.06
CA PRO A 33 11.16 2.18 1.38
C PRO A 33 11.12 1.58 -0.01
N LYS A 34 10.40 0.47 -0.20
CA LYS A 34 10.28 -0.21 -1.49
C LYS A 34 9.54 0.63 -2.53
N VAL A 35 8.54 1.40 -2.11
CA VAL A 35 7.76 2.26 -3.01
C VAL A 35 8.45 3.59 -3.30
N THR A 36 9.18 4.15 -2.33
CA THR A 36 9.67 5.54 -2.40
C THR A 36 11.19 5.66 -2.52
N GLY A 37 11.94 4.59 -2.26
CA GLY A 37 13.40 4.60 -2.10
C GLY A 37 13.89 5.31 -0.83
N LYS A 38 13.00 5.71 0.08
CA LYS A 38 13.30 6.54 1.25
C LYS A 38 12.89 5.88 2.56
N LEU A 39 13.57 6.21 3.66
CA LEU A 39 13.20 5.78 5.00
C LEU A 39 12.26 6.78 5.69
N MET A 40 11.29 6.25 6.44
CA MET A 40 10.47 7.05 7.36
C MET A 40 11.23 7.39 8.64
N SER A 41 10.89 8.51 9.30
CA SER A 41 11.50 8.83 10.59
C SER A 41 11.02 7.86 11.67
N GLU A 42 11.94 7.07 12.23
CA GLU A 42 11.69 6.14 13.33
C GLU A 42 11.15 6.83 14.60
N LYS A 43 11.65 8.03 14.90
CA LYS A 43 11.17 8.81 16.05
C LYS A 43 9.70 9.17 15.91
N LEU A 44 9.30 9.67 14.74
CA LEU A 44 7.91 10.01 14.46
C LEU A 44 7.05 8.75 14.34
N GLY A 45 7.60 7.64 13.80
CA GLY A 45 6.96 6.33 13.78
C GLY A 45 6.58 5.83 15.17
N LYS A 46 7.51 5.90 16.14
CA LYS A 46 7.25 5.53 17.54
C LYS A 46 6.22 6.44 18.22
N VAL A 47 6.28 7.75 17.97
CA VAL A 47 5.26 8.69 18.48
C VAL A 47 3.88 8.36 17.92
N HIS A 48 3.79 8.14 16.61
CA HIS A 48 2.56 7.72 15.94
C HIS A 48 2.05 6.41 16.56
N PHE A 49 2.86 5.36 16.63
CA PHE A 49 2.47 4.07 17.20
C PHE A 49 1.89 4.19 18.62
N TRP A 50 2.58 4.86 19.53
CA TRP A 50 2.12 4.96 20.93
C TRP A 50 0.86 5.82 21.06
N THR A 51 0.81 6.97 20.38
CA THR A 51 -0.38 7.83 20.42
C THR A 51 -1.58 7.15 19.75
N TRP A 52 -1.36 6.39 18.69
CA TRP A 52 -2.37 5.62 17.98
C TRP A 52 -2.92 4.50 18.85
N LEU A 53 -2.05 3.70 19.47
CA LEU A 53 -2.42 2.61 20.38
C LEU A 53 -3.20 3.10 21.60
N LEU A 54 -2.72 4.17 22.24
CA LEU A 54 -3.37 4.75 23.41
C LEU A 54 -4.70 5.41 23.03
N GLY A 55 -4.73 6.20 21.94
CA GLY A 55 -5.94 6.83 21.42
C GLY A 55 -6.99 5.80 21.03
N PHE A 56 -6.61 4.70 20.38
CA PHE A 56 -7.49 3.61 20.01
C PHE A 56 -8.16 2.97 21.24
N ASN A 57 -7.38 2.58 22.25
CA ASN A 57 -7.93 1.99 23.46
C ASN A 57 -8.77 3.00 24.27
N LEU A 58 -8.37 4.26 24.30
CA LEU A 58 -9.14 5.31 24.97
C LEU A 58 -10.45 5.63 24.23
N THR A 59 -10.49 5.49 22.91
CA THR A 59 -11.68 5.71 22.09
C THR A 59 -12.67 4.57 22.25
N PHE A 60 -12.24 3.33 22.04
CA PHE A 60 -13.16 2.19 21.91
C PHE A 60 -13.25 1.35 23.19
N GLY A 61 -12.27 1.43 24.09
CA GLY A 61 -12.29 0.73 25.38
C GLY A 61 -13.48 1.12 26.24
N PRO A 62 -13.71 2.43 26.50
CA PRO A 62 -14.88 2.88 27.27
C PRO A 62 -16.22 2.51 26.62
N MET A 63 -16.28 2.41 25.28
CA MET A 63 -17.50 1.99 24.57
C MET A 63 -17.92 0.55 24.89
N HIS A 64 -16.99 -0.35 25.23
CA HIS A 64 -17.37 -1.68 25.74
C HIS A 64 -18.14 -1.55 27.05
N LEU A 65 -17.65 -0.71 27.97
CA LEU A 65 -18.29 -0.48 29.26
C LEU A 65 -19.64 0.21 29.12
N SER A 66 -19.72 1.27 28.30
CA SER A 66 -20.99 1.96 28.07
C SER A 66 -22.01 1.09 27.35
N GLY A 67 -21.56 0.22 26.44
CA GLY A 67 -22.39 -0.78 25.77
C GLY A 67 -22.93 -1.87 26.71
N LEU A 68 -22.16 -2.27 27.73
CA LEU A 68 -22.62 -3.19 28.78
C LEU A 68 -23.64 -2.52 29.72
N LEU A 69 -23.52 -1.21 29.92
CA LEU A 69 -24.51 -0.41 30.66
C LEU A 69 -25.76 -0.09 29.83
N GLY A 70 -25.86 -0.60 28.59
CA GLY A 70 -27.07 -0.50 27.78
C GLY A 70 -27.14 0.73 26.88
N GLN A 71 -26.04 1.48 26.67
CA GLN A 71 -26.04 2.60 25.73
C GLN A 71 -26.39 2.12 24.31
N PRO A 72 -27.52 2.54 23.72
CA PRO A 72 -27.91 2.15 22.38
C PRO A 72 -27.02 2.81 21.32
N ARG A 73 -26.76 2.12 20.22
CA ARG A 73 -26.06 2.72 19.06
C ARG A 73 -27.00 3.62 18.26
N ARG A 74 -26.43 4.54 17.46
CA ARG A 74 -27.19 5.43 16.54
C ARG A 74 -28.13 6.42 17.24
N THR A 75 -27.79 6.83 18.46
CA THR A 75 -28.51 7.90 19.18
C THR A 75 -27.69 9.19 19.17
N ALA A 76 -28.30 10.28 18.70
CA ALA A 76 -27.65 11.59 18.65
C ALA A 76 -27.52 12.25 20.04
N VAL A 77 -28.48 11.99 20.93
CA VAL A 77 -28.50 12.50 22.30
C VAL A 77 -28.55 11.30 23.24
N LEU A 78 -27.71 11.32 24.27
CA LEU A 78 -27.71 10.28 25.30
C LEU A 78 -29.04 10.34 26.07
N PRO A 79 -29.77 9.21 26.22
CA PRO A 79 -30.91 9.16 27.11
C PRO A 79 -30.50 9.56 28.53
N GLY A 80 -31.18 10.53 29.13
CA GLY A 80 -30.83 11.06 30.47
C GLY A 80 -30.86 10.01 31.59
N GLU A 81 -31.49 8.86 31.34
CA GLU A 81 -31.60 7.72 32.25
C GLU A 81 -30.29 6.92 32.42
N LEU A 82 -29.34 7.06 31.50
CA LEU A 82 -28.06 6.31 31.51
C LEU A 82 -27.02 6.89 32.49
N GLY A 83 -27.26 8.09 33.02
CA GLY A 83 -26.50 8.70 34.12
C GLY A 83 -25.06 9.13 33.80
N ALA A 84 -24.42 9.76 34.79
CA ALA A 84 -23.11 10.40 34.67
C ALA A 84 -21.96 9.45 34.30
N THR A 85 -22.08 8.15 34.60
CA THR A 85 -21.04 7.15 34.28
C THR A 85 -20.92 6.93 32.76
N VAL A 86 -22.05 6.83 32.06
CA VAL A 86 -22.07 6.66 30.60
C VAL A 86 -21.62 7.95 29.91
N GLU A 87 -21.98 9.12 30.47
CA GLU A 87 -21.45 10.41 30.01
C GLU A 87 -19.92 10.48 30.12
N LEU A 88 -19.34 10.04 31.24
CA LEU A 88 -17.89 9.98 31.42
C LEU A 88 -17.24 9.06 30.37
N TYR A 89 -17.81 7.89 30.09
CA TYR A 89 -17.28 6.99 29.06
C TYR A 89 -17.34 7.59 27.66
N ASN A 90 -18.41 8.31 27.32
CA ASN A 90 -18.49 9.04 26.05
C ASN A 90 -17.48 10.19 25.98
N LEU A 91 -17.24 10.91 27.08
CA LEU A 91 -16.22 11.95 27.16
C LEU A 91 -14.82 11.36 26.94
N LEU A 92 -14.48 10.27 27.63
CA LEU A 92 -13.21 9.56 27.45
C LEU A 92 -13.05 9.08 26.01
N SER A 93 -14.11 8.49 25.44
CA SER A 93 -14.10 8.03 24.04
C SER A 93 -13.83 9.19 23.07
N SER A 94 -14.44 10.36 23.32
CA SER A 94 -14.25 11.56 22.50
C SER A 94 -12.84 12.13 22.63
N LEU A 95 -12.26 12.11 23.83
CA LEU A 95 -10.87 12.52 24.06
C LEU A 95 -9.90 11.56 23.35
N GLY A 96 -10.17 10.25 23.41
CA GLY A 96 -9.44 9.23 22.65
C GLY A 96 -9.43 9.54 21.15
N PHE A 97 -10.57 9.95 20.59
CA PHE A 97 -10.66 10.34 19.19
C PHE A 97 -9.78 11.56 18.86
N VAL A 98 -9.74 12.57 19.72
CA VAL A 98 -8.84 13.72 19.54
C VAL A 98 -7.37 13.29 19.50
N VAL A 99 -6.99 12.34 20.37
CA VAL A 99 -5.64 11.76 20.36
C VAL A 99 -5.37 10.99 19.06
N LEU A 100 -6.32 10.16 18.59
CA LEU A 100 -6.21 9.46 17.31
C LEU A 100 -6.07 10.41 16.12
N PHE A 101 -6.86 11.48 16.09
CA PHE A 101 -6.78 12.49 15.04
C PHE A 101 -5.41 13.16 15.02
N GLY A 102 -4.90 13.58 16.18
CA GLY A 102 -3.54 14.12 16.28
C GLY A 102 -2.47 13.11 15.84
N SER A 103 -2.65 11.84 16.20
CA SER A 103 -1.77 10.75 15.79
C SER A 103 -1.76 10.54 14.26
N ALA A 104 -2.94 10.62 13.60
CA ALA A 104 -3.06 10.61 12.14
C ALA A 104 -2.29 11.77 11.47
N LEU A 105 -2.31 12.96 12.07
CA LEU A 105 -1.55 14.10 11.56
C LEU A 105 -0.05 13.88 11.67
N VAL A 106 0.43 13.27 12.78
CA VAL A 106 1.85 12.88 12.93
C VAL A 106 2.25 11.88 11.85
N PHE A 107 1.39 10.90 11.57
CA PHE A 107 1.60 9.93 10.49
C PHE A 107 1.70 10.59 9.12
N LEU A 108 0.72 11.42 8.75
CA LEU A 108 0.71 12.13 7.47
C LEU A 108 1.92 13.05 7.33
N TYR A 109 2.31 13.74 8.41
CA TYR A 109 3.51 14.57 8.43
C TYR A 109 4.77 13.74 8.18
N ASN A 110 4.92 12.60 8.85
CA ASN A 110 6.06 11.70 8.63
C ASN A 110 6.08 11.18 7.18
N LEU A 111 4.93 10.71 6.67
CA LEU A 111 4.78 10.21 5.32
C LEU A 111 5.22 11.26 4.28
N ILE A 112 4.63 12.45 4.31
CA ILE A 112 4.88 13.51 3.33
C ILE A 112 6.32 14.04 3.43
N THR A 113 6.88 14.17 4.65
CA THR A 113 8.24 14.68 4.83
C THR A 113 9.29 13.66 4.42
N SER A 114 9.08 12.37 4.70
CA SER A 114 10.00 11.30 4.32
C SER A 114 10.05 11.04 2.81
N VAL A 115 8.94 11.20 2.08
CA VAL A 115 8.98 11.12 0.60
C VAL A 115 9.92 12.19 0.02
N LYS A 116 9.93 13.39 0.61
CA LYS A 116 10.71 14.53 0.08
C LYS A 116 12.14 14.63 0.63
N ARG A 117 12.35 14.21 1.87
CA ARG A 117 13.58 14.49 2.64
C ARG A 117 14.12 13.28 3.40
N GLY A 118 13.55 12.10 3.20
CA GLY A 118 14.03 10.88 3.85
C GLY A 118 15.43 10.49 3.39
N GLU A 119 16.11 9.73 4.24
CA GLU A 119 17.38 9.07 3.90
C GLU A 119 17.13 7.99 2.84
N ALA A 120 18.13 7.72 2.00
CA ALA A 120 18.03 6.65 1.01
C ALA A 120 17.99 5.28 1.73
N ALA A 121 17.07 4.42 1.33
CA ALA A 121 16.83 3.15 2.02
C ALA A 121 17.83 2.03 1.67
N GLY A 122 18.43 2.08 0.49
CA GLY A 122 19.08 0.90 -0.10
C GLY A 122 18.06 -0.16 -0.53
N ASP A 123 18.55 -1.30 -1.00
CA ASP A 123 17.70 -2.34 -1.60
C ASP A 123 16.95 -3.15 -0.54
N ASP A 124 17.63 -3.49 0.56
CA ASP A 124 17.12 -4.24 1.72
C ASP A 124 17.42 -3.51 3.06
N PRO A 125 16.59 -2.53 3.46
CA PRO A 125 16.78 -1.79 4.72
C PRO A 125 16.48 -2.61 5.98
N TRP A 126 15.81 -3.76 5.86
CA TRP A 126 15.27 -4.50 7.00
C TRP A 126 15.95 -5.85 7.24
N ASP A 127 16.94 -6.21 6.41
CA ASP A 127 17.49 -7.57 6.36
C ASP A 127 16.36 -8.61 6.17
N ALA A 128 15.49 -8.35 5.20
CA ALA A 128 14.27 -9.09 4.97
C ALA A 128 14.50 -10.45 4.28
N ARG A 129 13.43 -11.24 4.16
CA ARG A 129 13.52 -12.68 3.79
C ARG A 129 12.97 -13.04 2.42
N THR A 130 12.17 -12.15 1.85
CA THR A 130 11.30 -12.42 0.70
C THR A 130 11.78 -11.69 -0.55
N LEU A 131 11.30 -12.13 -1.72
CA LEU A 131 11.83 -11.74 -3.03
C LEU A 131 11.73 -10.26 -3.34
N GLU A 132 10.75 -9.55 -2.77
CA GLU A 132 10.58 -8.12 -3.02
C GLU A 132 11.77 -7.28 -2.55
N TRP A 133 12.62 -7.83 -1.68
CA TRP A 133 13.83 -7.18 -1.15
C TRP A 133 15.09 -7.52 -1.95
N ILE A 134 15.00 -8.37 -2.98
CA ILE A 134 16.08 -8.60 -3.95
C ILE A 134 16.18 -7.42 -4.93
N THR A 135 15.05 -6.79 -5.26
CA THR A 135 15.00 -5.70 -6.23
C THR A 135 15.47 -4.38 -5.61
N PRO A 136 15.92 -3.42 -6.44
CA PRO A 136 16.21 -2.07 -5.98
C PRO A 136 15.01 -1.37 -5.32
N SER A 137 15.28 -0.30 -4.58
CA SER A 137 14.26 0.57 -3.98
C SER A 137 14.41 2.02 -4.49
N PRO A 138 13.47 2.56 -5.29
CA PRO A 138 12.19 1.97 -5.70
C PRO A 138 12.35 0.85 -6.74
N THR A 139 11.35 -0.02 -6.81
CA THR A 139 11.36 -1.16 -7.75
C THR A 139 11.34 -0.68 -9.21
N PRO A 140 12.18 -1.26 -10.10
CA PRO A 140 12.11 -1.02 -11.55
C PRO A 140 10.75 -1.38 -12.16
N TYR A 141 10.46 -0.87 -13.35
CA TYR A 141 9.14 -1.06 -13.99
C TYR A 141 8.87 -2.54 -14.32
N GLU A 142 9.91 -3.26 -14.70
CA GLU A 142 9.94 -4.68 -15.00
C GLU A 142 10.00 -5.59 -13.75
N ASN A 143 10.13 -5.01 -12.55
CA ASN A 143 10.43 -5.69 -11.29
C ASN A 143 11.79 -6.42 -11.26
N PHE A 144 11.92 -7.53 -11.99
CA PHE A 144 13.11 -8.40 -12.00
C PHE A 144 13.72 -8.44 -13.40
N HIS A 145 15.03 -8.16 -13.52
CA HIS A 145 15.76 -8.30 -14.79
C HIS A 145 15.91 -9.76 -15.22
N VAL A 146 16.05 -10.67 -14.26
CA VAL A 146 16.08 -12.12 -14.46
C VAL A 146 15.08 -12.73 -13.48
N ILE A 147 14.21 -13.60 -13.96
CA ILE A 147 13.20 -14.26 -13.11
C ILE A 147 13.93 -15.14 -12.10
N PRO A 148 13.80 -14.89 -10.78
CA PRO A 148 14.52 -15.65 -9.77
C PRO A 148 13.95 -17.07 -9.67
N THR A 149 14.86 -18.06 -9.66
CA THR A 149 14.46 -19.44 -9.32
C THR A 149 14.21 -19.55 -7.81
N VAL A 150 13.01 -20.01 -7.43
CA VAL A 150 12.59 -20.17 -6.03
C VAL A 150 12.69 -21.64 -5.63
N THR A 151 13.55 -21.94 -4.66
CA THR A 151 13.76 -23.30 -4.15
C THR A 151 13.31 -23.43 -2.69
N HIS A 152 13.26 -22.32 -1.94
CA HIS A 152 12.90 -22.28 -0.54
C HIS A 152 11.74 -21.31 -0.28
N ARG A 153 11.09 -21.45 0.89
CA ARG A 153 10.01 -20.53 1.31
C ARG A 153 10.51 -19.10 1.49
N ASP A 154 11.67 -18.94 2.13
CA ASP A 154 12.34 -17.66 2.40
C ASP A 154 13.57 -17.54 1.48
N GLU A 155 13.35 -17.51 0.17
CA GLU A 155 14.39 -17.59 -0.86
C GLU A 155 15.51 -16.55 -0.67
N PHE A 156 15.17 -15.29 -0.42
CA PHE A 156 16.18 -14.24 -0.25
C PHE A 156 17.00 -14.43 1.04
N TRP A 157 16.42 -15.04 2.07
CA TRP A 157 17.18 -15.39 3.28
C TRP A 157 18.24 -16.45 3.01
N HIS A 158 17.90 -17.51 2.26
CA HIS A 158 18.83 -18.57 1.89
C HIS A 158 19.94 -18.09 0.94
N ARG A 159 19.68 -17.08 0.12
CA ARG A 159 20.71 -16.42 -0.70
C ARG A 159 21.71 -15.64 0.15
N LYS A 160 21.28 -15.07 1.29
CA LYS A 160 22.14 -14.28 2.19
C LYS A 160 22.85 -15.12 3.26
N TYR A 161 22.23 -16.21 3.70
CA TYR A 161 22.69 -16.99 4.86
C TYR A 161 22.73 -18.49 4.57
N ALA A 162 23.86 -19.12 4.91
CA ALA A 162 24.01 -20.58 4.99
C ALA A 162 23.86 -21.04 6.45
N GLU A 163 23.57 -22.32 6.67
CA GLU A 163 23.51 -22.91 8.01
C GLU A 163 24.83 -23.63 8.34
N ASP A 164 25.38 -23.41 9.55
CA ASP A 164 26.52 -24.18 10.06
C ASP A 164 26.08 -25.58 10.54
N GLU A 165 27.03 -26.46 10.89
CA GLU A 165 26.73 -27.81 11.43
C GLU A 165 25.91 -27.79 12.74
N ALA A 166 25.79 -26.62 13.39
CA ALA A 166 24.99 -26.39 14.58
C ALA A 166 23.65 -25.68 14.30
N GLY A 167 23.30 -25.44 13.02
CA GLY A 167 22.06 -24.79 12.58
C GLY A 167 22.04 -23.27 12.75
N ARG A 168 23.19 -22.60 12.84
CA ARG A 168 23.29 -21.14 12.94
C ARG A 168 23.46 -20.52 11.55
N ALA A 169 22.73 -19.43 11.31
CA ALA A 169 22.86 -18.63 10.10
C ALA A 169 24.21 -17.92 10.05
N ILE A 170 25.02 -18.24 9.05
CA ILE A 170 26.29 -17.59 8.73
C ILE A 170 26.13 -16.84 7.41
N PRO A 171 26.52 -15.55 7.34
CA PRO A 171 26.38 -14.77 6.11
C PRO A 171 27.26 -15.39 5.03
N VAL A 172 26.66 -15.67 3.88
CA VAL A 172 27.40 -16.11 2.71
C VAL A 172 28.15 -14.89 2.16
N PRO A 173 29.47 -14.98 1.91
CA PRO A 173 30.20 -13.89 1.27
C PRO A 173 29.52 -13.50 -0.05
N ALA A 174 29.34 -12.19 -0.30
CA ALA A 174 28.72 -11.72 -1.53
C ALA A 174 29.42 -12.33 -2.76
N GLY A 175 28.67 -13.09 -3.58
CA GLY A 175 29.17 -13.83 -4.74
C GLY A 175 29.62 -15.29 -4.49
N ALA A 176 29.50 -15.78 -3.25
CA ALA A 176 29.67 -17.20 -2.92
C ALA A 176 28.34 -17.95 -2.76
N SER A 177 27.21 -17.23 -2.78
CA SER A 177 25.92 -17.85 -3.05
C SER A 177 25.99 -18.48 -4.43
N GLU A 178 25.43 -19.68 -4.58
CA GLU A 178 25.02 -20.15 -5.90
C GLU A 178 23.93 -19.20 -6.37
N ASP A 179 24.33 -18.04 -6.90
CA ASP A 179 23.45 -17.20 -7.68
C ASP A 179 23.13 -18.06 -8.90
N HIS A 180 22.05 -18.85 -8.79
CA HIS A 180 21.49 -19.66 -9.87
C HIS A 180 21.21 -18.82 -11.13
N ASP A 181 21.27 -17.49 -11.00
CA ASP A 181 20.95 -16.48 -12.00
C ASP A 181 22.20 -15.72 -12.51
N ALA A 182 23.40 -15.87 -11.91
CA ALA A 182 24.61 -15.11 -12.30
C ALA A 182 25.28 -15.58 -13.61
N GLY A 183 24.75 -16.64 -14.22
CA GLY A 183 25.24 -17.22 -15.48
C GLY A 183 24.22 -17.25 -16.61
N ALA A 184 23.04 -16.64 -16.45
CA ALA A 184 22.06 -16.56 -17.53
C ALA A 184 22.51 -15.49 -18.55
N GLU A 185 23.11 -15.96 -19.64
CA GLU A 185 23.44 -15.17 -20.81
C GLU A 185 22.20 -14.52 -21.44
N HIS A 186 22.26 -13.19 -21.55
CA HIS A 186 21.72 -12.30 -22.59
C HIS A 186 20.21 -12.11 -22.84
N GLU A 187 19.86 -10.81 -22.88
CA GLU A 187 19.06 -10.13 -23.94
C GLU A 187 17.72 -10.76 -24.37
N GLU A 188 16.95 -11.34 -23.44
CA GLU A 188 15.53 -11.55 -23.71
C GLU A 188 14.81 -10.19 -23.57
N HIS A 189 14.21 -9.72 -24.66
CA HIS A 189 13.43 -8.48 -24.68
C HIS A 189 12.29 -8.60 -23.67
N ILE A 190 12.38 -7.88 -22.54
CA ILE A 190 11.34 -7.88 -21.51
C ILE A 190 10.08 -7.24 -22.11
N HIS A 191 9.05 -8.05 -22.34
CA HIS A 191 7.76 -7.55 -22.80
C HIS A 191 7.03 -6.80 -21.68
N MET A 192 6.83 -5.50 -21.85
CA MET A 192 6.04 -4.67 -20.95
C MET A 192 4.69 -4.32 -21.58
N PRO A 193 3.59 -4.33 -20.80
CA PRO A 193 2.29 -3.91 -21.32
C PRO A 193 2.26 -2.40 -21.54
N ASP A 194 1.68 -1.96 -22.66
CA ASP A 194 1.48 -0.55 -22.95
C ASP A 194 0.44 0.10 -22.03
N PRO A 195 0.58 1.40 -21.72
CA PRO A 195 -0.42 2.12 -20.94
C PRO A 195 -1.72 2.32 -21.75
N SER A 196 -2.82 1.71 -21.28
CA SER A 196 -4.16 1.87 -21.85
C SER A 196 -4.98 2.93 -21.11
N TYR A 197 -5.61 3.85 -21.86
CA TYR A 197 -6.54 4.85 -21.30
C TYR A 197 -7.99 4.34 -21.22
N TRP A 198 -8.31 3.18 -21.81
CA TRP A 198 -9.66 2.63 -21.84
C TRP A 198 -10.24 2.30 -20.46
N PRO A 199 -9.48 1.77 -19.48
CA PRO A 199 -9.98 1.62 -18.12
C PRO A 199 -10.48 2.94 -17.53
N LEU A 200 -9.78 4.05 -17.78
CA LEU A 200 -10.21 5.38 -17.33
C LEU A 200 -11.50 5.80 -18.04
N VAL A 201 -11.59 5.63 -19.36
CA VAL A 201 -12.82 5.90 -20.14
C VAL A 201 -14.01 5.10 -19.59
N GLN A 202 -13.79 3.85 -19.21
CA GLN A 202 -14.84 3.01 -18.61
C GLN A 202 -15.31 3.54 -17.26
N THR A 203 -14.40 3.98 -16.40
CA THR A 203 -14.79 4.56 -15.09
C THR A 203 -15.65 5.81 -15.24
N VAL A 204 -15.42 6.62 -16.28
CA VAL A 204 -16.24 7.80 -16.57
C VAL A 204 -17.68 7.39 -16.94
N GLY A 205 -17.86 6.29 -17.69
CA GLY A 205 -19.18 5.78 -18.08
C GLY A 205 -20.03 5.28 -16.91
N PHE A 206 -19.40 4.78 -15.84
CA PHE A 206 -20.11 4.35 -14.64
C PHE A 206 -20.76 5.52 -13.89
N PHE A 207 -20.26 6.75 -14.03
CA PHE A 207 -20.82 7.91 -13.34
C PHE A 207 -22.26 8.25 -13.77
N PRO A 208 -22.57 8.54 -15.06
CA PRO A 208 -23.94 8.79 -15.49
C PRO A 208 -24.84 7.56 -15.33
N PHE A 209 -24.30 6.35 -15.51
CA PHE A 209 -25.06 5.11 -15.29
C PHE A 209 -25.51 4.97 -13.84
N GLY A 210 -24.59 5.07 -12.89
CA GLY A 210 -24.87 4.98 -11.46
C GLY A 210 -25.78 6.12 -10.98
N TYR A 211 -25.51 7.35 -11.42
CA TYR A 211 -26.38 8.50 -11.12
C TYR A 211 -27.79 8.27 -11.65
N GLY A 212 -27.93 7.77 -12.88
CA GLY A 212 -29.21 7.44 -13.48
C GLY A 212 -29.99 6.40 -12.68
N LEU A 213 -29.33 5.34 -12.19
CA LEU A 213 -29.95 4.32 -11.35
C LEU A 213 -30.41 4.87 -9.99
N VAL A 214 -29.58 5.70 -9.34
CA VAL A 214 -29.90 6.27 -8.02
C VAL A 214 -31.09 7.23 -8.08
N PHE A 215 -31.16 8.07 -9.12
CA PHE A 215 -32.18 9.12 -9.24
C PHE A 215 -33.32 8.77 -10.19
N GLY A 216 -33.38 7.52 -10.70
CA GLY A 216 -34.43 7.06 -11.61
C GLY A 216 -34.44 7.77 -12.96
N ASN A 217 -33.30 8.30 -13.42
CA ASN A 217 -33.19 9.00 -14.69
C ASN A 217 -32.82 8.02 -15.82
N PHE A 218 -33.84 7.47 -16.49
CA PHE A 218 -33.69 6.48 -17.57
C PHE A 218 -32.84 6.96 -18.74
N TRP A 219 -32.82 8.26 -19.04
CA TRP A 219 -31.97 8.81 -20.09
C TRP A 219 -30.48 8.66 -19.75
N LEU A 220 -30.09 9.01 -18.51
CA LEU A 220 -28.71 8.87 -18.06
C LEU A 220 -28.27 7.42 -17.93
N ILE A 221 -29.19 6.50 -17.59
CA ILE A 221 -28.94 5.06 -17.64
C ILE A 221 -28.61 4.63 -19.08
N GLY A 222 -29.42 5.04 -20.06
CA GLY A 222 -29.20 4.73 -21.47
C GLY A 222 -27.86 5.29 -21.99
N VAL A 223 -27.56 6.55 -21.69
CA VAL A 223 -26.28 7.20 -22.05
C VAL A 223 -25.10 6.49 -21.41
N GLY A 224 -25.18 6.18 -20.10
CA GLY A 224 -24.12 5.48 -19.38
C GLY A 224 -23.88 4.06 -19.90
N LEU A 225 -24.95 3.30 -20.18
CA LEU A 225 -24.83 1.96 -20.79
C LEU A 225 -24.20 2.03 -22.18
N ALA A 226 -24.66 2.95 -23.03
CA ALA A 226 -24.08 3.14 -24.36
C ALA A 226 -22.59 3.49 -24.27
N TRP A 227 -22.20 4.39 -23.35
CA TRP A 227 -20.80 4.72 -23.10
C TRP A 227 -19.99 3.51 -22.67
N LEU A 228 -20.47 2.72 -21.71
CA LEU A 228 -19.77 1.53 -21.21
C LEU A 228 -19.58 0.46 -22.30
N VAL A 229 -20.58 0.29 -23.17
CA VAL A 229 -20.49 -0.64 -24.31
C VAL A 229 -19.48 -0.14 -25.33
N ILE A 230 -19.53 1.15 -25.69
CA ILE A 230 -18.58 1.75 -26.65
C ILE A 230 -17.16 1.73 -26.10
N GLY A 231 -16.98 2.08 -24.82
CA GLY A 231 -15.68 2.03 -24.14
C GLY A 231 -15.13 0.61 -24.04
N MET A 232 -15.98 -0.39 -23.79
CA MET A 232 -15.57 -1.79 -23.77
C MET A 232 -15.16 -2.26 -25.17
N TYR A 233 -15.96 -1.92 -26.18
CA TYR A 233 -15.66 -2.25 -27.55
C TYR A 233 -14.32 -1.63 -27.99
N GLY A 234 -14.09 -0.35 -27.66
CA GLY A 234 -12.84 0.34 -27.91
C GLY A 234 -11.64 -0.32 -27.23
N TRP A 235 -11.82 -0.81 -26.00
CA TRP A 235 -10.79 -1.55 -25.29
C TRP A 235 -10.49 -2.91 -25.92
N ILE A 236 -11.52 -3.65 -26.36
CA ILE A 236 -11.35 -4.98 -26.98
C ILE A 236 -10.55 -4.90 -28.29
N ILE A 237 -10.70 -3.81 -29.04
CA ILE A 237 -9.99 -3.60 -30.30
C ILE A 237 -8.64 -2.89 -30.13
N GLU A 238 -8.24 -2.58 -28.89
CA GLU A 238 -6.93 -2.01 -28.62
C GLU A 238 -5.85 -3.00 -29.09
N PRO A 239 -4.92 -2.59 -29.95
CA PRO A 239 -3.88 -3.48 -30.43
C PRO A 239 -3.06 -3.99 -29.24
N VAL A 240 -2.79 -5.29 -29.23
CA VAL A 240 -1.84 -5.87 -28.28
C VAL A 240 -0.46 -5.36 -28.69
N ALA A 241 0.37 -4.98 -27.73
CA ALA A 241 1.76 -4.63 -27.98
C ALA A 241 2.48 -5.83 -28.63
N GLU A 242 2.54 -5.84 -29.96
CA GLU A 242 3.44 -6.71 -30.71
C GLU A 242 4.81 -6.03 -30.62
N GLY A 243 5.82 -6.74 -30.09
CA GLY A 243 7.19 -6.24 -30.14
C GLY A 243 7.59 -5.99 -31.60
N ASP A 244 8.48 -5.02 -31.82
CA ASP A 244 9.05 -4.64 -33.12
C ASP A 244 9.81 -5.82 -33.81
N ASP A 245 9.10 -6.87 -34.22
CA ASP A 245 9.66 -7.99 -34.97
C ASP A 245 9.48 -7.82 -36.50
N ASP A 246 8.91 -6.69 -36.97
CA ASP A 246 8.57 -6.51 -38.40
C ASP A 246 8.93 -5.12 -39.00
N ASP A 247 10.01 -4.45 -38.57
CA ASP A 247 10.54 -3.31 -39.35
C ASP A 247 12.09 -3.24 -39.41
N PRO A 248 12.74 -3.60 -40.54
CA PRO A 248 14.19 -3.43 -40.72
C PRO A 248 14.63 -2.00 -41.06
N GLU A 249 13.75 -0.99 -41.02
CA GLU A 249 14.05 0.35 -41.54
C GLU A 249 13.80 1.49 -40.55
N ASP A 250 14.64 1.61 -39.52
CA ASP A 250 14.92 2.96 -38.98
C ASP A 250 16.32 3.10 -38.36
N HIS A 251 17.35 2.87 -39.19
CA HIS A 251 18.67 3.41 -38.93
C HIS A 251 18.72 4.90 -39.35
N ALA A 252 18.38 5.80 -38.44
CA ALA A 252 18.77 7.21 -38.52
C ALA A 252 19.82 7.53 -37.44
N PRO A 253 21.02 8.03 -37.80
CA PRO A 253 22.08 8.29 -36.83
C PRO A 253 21.82 9.62 -36.13
N SER A 254 21.51 9.60 -34.83
CA SER A 254 21.55 10.82 -34.03
C SER A 254 23.00 11.21 -33.75
N SER A 255 23.49 12.11 -34.60
CA SER A 255 24.68 12.94 -34.50
C SER A 255 25.23 13.16 -33.09
N GLY A 256 26.53 12.94 -32.93
CA GLY A 256 27.28 13.23 -31.72
C GLY A 256 27.29 14.71 -31.33
N ALA A 257 27.29 14.94 -30.01
CA ALA A 257 27.70 16.19 -29.41
C ALA A 257 29.12 16.00 -28.81
N PRO A 258 30.08 16.90 -29.07
CA PRO A 258 31.45 16.71 -28.64
C PRO A 258 31.64 17.07 -27.16
N ALA A 259 32.41 16.23 -26.47
CA ALA A 259 32.97 16.53 -25.16
C ALA A 259 33.99 17.67 -25.28
N THR A 260 33.73 18.81 -24.65
CA THR A 260 34.74 19.82 -24.35
C THR A 260 35.30 19.57 -22.95
N ALA A 261 36.41 18.83 -22.92
CA ALA A 261 37.38 18.92 -21.85
C ALA A 261 38.34 20.09 -22.17
N THR A 262 38.42 21.07 -21.28
CA THR A 262 39.56 22.01 -21.23
C THR A 262 40.06 22.08 -19.82
N ALA A 263 41.23 21.47 -19.61
CA ALA A 263 42.12 21.76 -18.51
C ALA A 263 42.92 23.03 -18.83
N HIS A 264 42.96 23.96 -17.88
CA HIS A 264 44.09 24.82 -17.55
C HIS A 264 43.92 25.31 -16.12
#